data_AF-R8ATY5-F1
#
_entry.id   AF-R8ATY5-F1
#
_cell.length_a   1.000
_cell.length_b   1.000
_cell.length_c   1.000
_cell.angle_alpha   90.00
_cell.angle_beta   90.00
_cell.angle_gamma   90.00
#
_symmetry.space_group_name_H-M   'P 1'
#
loop_
_entity.id
_entity.type
_entity.pdbx_description
1 polymer ?
#
loop_
_entity_poly.entity_id
_entity_poly.type
_entity_poly.pdbx_seq_one_letter_code
_entity_poly.pdbx_strand_id
1 'polypeptide(L)'
;MVTKLKSGKQRQLFELLMQSGPLAVSAMMDGVRVRLQGHCQLAASAQGDRLLVGDSGSQLDIDWRQVNRLEVAADRADTLSFYNGQKLLFALQHPTAAFSPAILEMEGNLL
;
A
#
# COMPACT_ATOMS: atom_id res chain seq x y z
N MET A 1 5.03 -19.31 8.48
CA MET A 1 4.99 -17.84 8.34
C MET A 1 3.68 -17.48 7.65
N VAL A 2 2.79 -16.71 8.29
CA VAL A 2 1.43 -16.45 7.77
C VAL A 2 1.37 -15.01 7.28
N THR A 3 1.30 -14.81 5.96
CA THR A 3 1.02 -13.49 5.36
C THR A 3 -0.44 -13.13 5.59
N LYS A 4 -0.76 -11.85 5.80
CA LYS A 4 -2.14 -11.34 5.92
C LYS A 4 -2.82 -11.14 4.57
N LEU A 5 -2.05 -11.29 3.48
CA LEU A 5 -2.52 -11.35 2.11
C LEU A 5 -3.52 -12.50 1.92
N LYS A 6 -4.71 -12.18 1.42
CA LYS A 6 -5.86 -13.07 1.22
C LYS A 6 -5.92 -13.70 -0.18
N SER A 7 -5.25 -13.11 -1.17
CA SER A 7 -5.31 -13.55 -2.57
C SER A 7 -3.94 -13.47 -3.25
N GLY A 8 -3.81 -14.17 -4.39
CA GLY A 8 -2.65 -14.04 -5.25
C GLY A 8 -2.48 -12.62 -5.81
N LYS A 9 -3.59 -11.92 -6.09
CA LYS A 9 -3.60 -10.53 -6.57
C LYS A 9 -3.01 -9.57 -5.53
N GLN A 10 -3.40 -9.71 -4.27
CA GLN A 10 -2.82 -8.89 -3.20
C GLN A 10 -1.31 -9.14 -3.04
N ARG A 11 -0.90 -10.41 -3.12
CA ARG A 11 0.52 -10.78 -3.03
C ARG A 11 1.33 -10.17 -4.17
N GLN A 12 0.86 -10.31 -5.40
CA GLN A 12 1.51 -9.74 -6.57
C GLN A 12 1.62 -8.22 -6.47
N LEU A 13 0.54 -7.53 -6.07
CA LEU A 13 0.56 -6.08 -5.86
C LEU A 13 1.61 -5.68 -4.80
N PHE A 14 1.66 -6.40 -3.68
CA PHE A 14 2.63 -6.13 -2.63
C PHE A 14 4.08 -6.28 -3.12
N GLU A 15 4.37 -7.37 -3.84
CA GLU A 15 5.70 -7.62 -4.44
C GLU A 15 6.12 -6.51 -5.41
N LEU A 16 5.18 -6.00 -6.21
CA LEU A 16 5.43 -4.86 -7.11
C LEU A 16 5.69 -3.56 -6.33
N LEU A 17 4.94 -3.31 -5.25
CA LEU A 17 5.13 -2.14 -4.40
C LEU A 17 6.50 -2.15 -3.69
N MET A 18 7.00 -3.33 -3.28
CA MET A 18 8.36 -3.48 -2.74
C MET A 18 9.46 -3.04 -3.71
N GLN A 19 9.22 -3.18 -5.02
CA GLN A 19 10.16 -2.81 -6.07
C GLN A 19 10.01 -1.35 -6.52
N SER A 20 9.00 -0.64 -6.03
CA SER A 20 8.69 0.74 -6.45
C SER A 20 9.56 1.80 -5.76
N GLY A 21 10.50 1.41 -4.90
CA GLY A 21 11.33 2.35 -4.15
C GLY A 21 10.56 3.02 -3.01
N PRO A 22 10.97 4.24 -2.57
CA PRO A 22 10.31 4.94 -1.48
C PRO A 22 8.94 5.46 -1.89
N LEU A 23 7.91 5.11 -1.12
CA LEU A 23 6.53 5.57 -1.28
C LEU A 23 6.12 6.45 -0.10
N ALA A 24 5.34 7.48 -0.38
CA ALA A 24 4.67 8.29 0.62
C ALA A 24 3.30 7.69 0.96
N VAL A 25 3.11 7.23 2.19
CA VAL A 25 1.80 6.80 2.68
C VAL A 25 1.05 7.96 3.29
N SER A 26 -0.22 8.08 2.94
CA SER A 26 -1.18 9.01 3.54
C SER A 26 -2.34 8.21 4.12
N ALA A 27 -2.47 8.19 5.44
CA ALA A 27 -3.59 7.55 6.13
C ALA A 27 -4.42 8.62 6.85
N MET A 28 -5.74 8.46 6.85
CA MET A 28 -6.66 9.28 7.66
C MET A 28 -7.11 8.48 8.87
N MET A 29 -6.72 8.94 10.06
CA MET A 29 -7.22 8.45 11.35
C MET A 29 -7.89 9.61 12.06
N ASP A 30 -9.20 9.52 12.29
CA ASP A 30 -9.96 10.46 13.14
C ASP A 30 -9.71 11.96 12.84
N GLY A 31 -9.65 12.32 11.56
CA GLY A 31 -9.41 13.70 11.10
C GLY A 31 -7.94 14.12 11.06
N VAL A 32 -7.01 13.27 11.49
CA VAL A 32 -5.56 13.46 11.38
C VAL A 32 -5.05 12.81 10.10
N ARG A 33 -4.40 13.59 9.24
CA ARG A 33 -3.67 13.09 8.07
C ARG A 33 -2.21 12.89 8.43
N VAL A 34 -1.78 11.64 8.49
CA VAL A 34 -0.38 11.29 8.66
C VAL A 34 0.23 11.03 7.29
N ARG A 35 1.29 11.76 6.94
CA ARG A 35 2.09 11.53 5.73
C ARG A 35 3.50 11.12 6.11
N LEU A 36 3.91 9.94 5.68
CA LEU A 36 5.23 9.38 5.95
C LEU A 36 5.81 8.82 4.64
N GLN A 37 7.13 8.81 4.45
CA GLN A 37 7.78 8.28 3.25
C GLN A 37 8.78 7.15 3.56
N GLY A 38 8.73 6.02 2.85
CA GLY A 38 9.67 4.91 2.99
C GLY A 38 9.32 3.68 2.15
N HIS A 39 9.90 2.52 2.46
CA HIS A 39 9.85 1.32 1.61
C HIS A 39 8.83 0.26 2.07
N CYS A 40 8.10 -0.33 1.13
CA CYS A 40 7.34 -1.56 1.37
C CYS A 40 8.30 -2.71 1.70
N GLN A 41 8.04 -3.45 2.78
CA GLN A 41 8.89 -4.57 3.20
C GLN A 41 8.10 -5.67 3.92
N LEU A 42 8.47 -6.91 3.66
CA LEU A 42 7.93 -8.06 4.38
C LEU A 42 8.73 -8.28 5.68
N ALA A 43 8.10 -8.12 6.84
CA ALA A 43 8.75 -8.42 8.11
C ALA A 43 8.73 -9.94 8.39
N ALA A 44 9.90 -10.52 8.65
CA ALA A 44 10.05 -11.91 9.08
C ALA A 44 9.62 -12.09 10.55
N SER A 45 8.33 -11.92 10.84
CA SER A 45 7.76 -12.20 12.16
C SER A 45 6.39 -12.88 12.05
N ALA A 46 5.89 -13.42 13.16
CA ALA A 46 4.56 -14.03 13.26
C ALA A 46 3.39 -13.07 12.92
N GLN A 47 3.65 -11.76 12.78
CA GLN A 47 2.64 -10.73 12.65
C GLN A 47 2.37 -10.26 11.20
N GLY A 48 3.10 -10.76 10.19
CA GLY A 48 2.78 -10.58 8.77
C GLY A 48 3.25 -9.25 8.14
N ASP A 49 2.72 -8.98 6.93
CA ASP A 49 3.17 -7.97 5.96
C ASP A 49 3.04 -6.52 6.47
N ARG A 50 4.05 -5.66 6.21
CA ARG A 50 4.12 -4.28 6.76
C ARG A 50 4.56 -3.26 5.70
N LEU A 51 4.32 -1.97 5.97
CA LEU A 51 4.96 -0.87 5.28
C LEU A 51 5.98 -0.24 6.23
N LEU A 52 7.26 -0.23 5.85
CA LEU A 52 8.29 0.43 6.65
C LEU A 52 8.48 1.85 6.14
N VAL A 53 8.42 2.83 7.03
CA VAL A 53 8.38 4.24 6.63
C VAL A 53 9.48 5.05 7.30
N GLY A 54 10.40 5.59 6.50
CA GLY A 54 11.52 6.43 6.91
C GLY A 54 12.82 5.66 7.23
N ASP A 55 13.93 6.41 7.27
CA ASP A 55 15.28 5.89 7.57
C ASP A 55 15.49 5.52 9.05
N SER A 56 14.60 5.95 9.94
CA SER A 56 14.76 5.90 11.40
C SER A 56 13.86 4.88 12.12
N GLY A 57 13.24 3.94 11.38
CA GLY A 57 12.54 2.80 12.00
C GLY A 57 11.10 3.05 12.42
N SER A 58 10.44 4.10 11.89
CA SER A 58 8.98 4.22 12.03
C SER A 58 8.28 3.17 11.17
N GLN A 59 7.33 2.44 11.75
CA GLN A 59 6.64 1.34 11.07
C GLN A 59 5.16 1.65 10.98
N LEU A 60 4.57 1.50 9.79
CA LEU A 60 3.13 1.51 9.62
C LEU A 60 2.67 0.09 9.30
N ASP A 61 1.99 -0.52 10.26
CA ASP A 61 1.39 -1.83 10.06
C ASP A 61 0.11 -1.69 9.23
N ILE A 62 0.13 -2.26 8.01
CA ILE A 62 -1.03 -2.30 7.13
C ILE A 62 -1.72 -3.65 7.29
N ASP A 63 -2.98 -3.64 7.74
CA ASP A 63 -3.80 -4.87 7.75
C ASP A 63 -4.37 -5.15 6.36
N TRP A 64 -3.59 -5.86 5.54
CA TRP A 64 -3.97 -6.26 4.17
C TRP A 64 -5.24 -7.10 4.09
N ARG A 65 -5.71 -7.68 5.21
CA ARG A 65 -7.00 -8.38 5.27
C ARG A 65 -8.18 -7.43 5.08
N GLN A 66 -8.02 -6.16 5.40
CA GLN A 66 -9.08 -5.16 5.23
C GLN A 66 -9.09 -4.57 3.83
N VAL A 67 -7.97 -4.63 3.11
CA VAL A 67 -7.89 -4.16 1.73
C VAL A 67 -8.66 -5.13 0.83
N ASN A 68 -9.60 -4.63 0.04
CA ASN A 68 -10.29 -5.43 -0.97
C ASN A 68 -10.32 -4.77 -2.35
N ARG A 69 -10.05 -3.46 -2.44
CA ARG A 69 -10.05 -2.73 -3.71
C ARG A 69 -8.91 -1.73 -3.79
N LEU A 70 -8.34 -1.62 -4.97
CA LEU A 70 -7.37 -0.61 -5.37
C LEU A 70 -8.03 0.35 -6.38
N GLU A 71 -7.79 1.64 -6.26
CA GLU A 71 -8.11 2.63 -7.29
C GLU A 71 -6.87 3.45 -7.61
N VAL A 72 -6.69 3.75 -8.89
CA VAL A 72 -5.66 4.69 -9.35
C VAL A 72 -6.30 6.07 -9.43
N ALA A 73 -5.61 7.11 -8.96
CA ALA A 73 -6.14 8.46 -9.12
C ALA A 73 -6.25 8.82 -10.61
N ALA A 74 -7.45 9.20 -11.04
CA ALA A 74 -7.79 9.40 -12.46
C ALA A 74 -6.93 10.46 -13.16
N ASP A 75 -6.43 11.44 -12.41
CA ASP A 75 -5.59 12.54 -12.90
C ASP A 75 -4.09 12.33 -12.62
N ARG A 76 -3.72 11.32 -11.81
CA ARG A 76 -2.33 11.08 -11.40
C ARG A 76 -2.03 9.59 -11.18
N ALA A 77 -1.31 9.00 -12.13
CA ALA A 77 -0.79 7.64 -12.01
C ALA A 77 0.31 7.48 -10.92
N ASP A 78 0.63 8.53 -10.17
CA ASP A 78 1.53 8.51 -9.02
C ASP A 78 0.81 8.16 -7.71
N THR A 79 -0.51 8.00 -7.70
CA THR A 79 -1.31 7.84 -6.48
C THR A 79 -2.23 6.63 -6.56
N LEU A 80 -2.16 5.79 -5.52
CA LEU A 80 -2.94 4.57 -5.33
C LEU A 80 -3.77 4.67 -4.06
N SER A 81 -5.06 4.41 -4.16
CA SER A 81 -6.00 4.44 -3.02
C SER A 81 -6.50 3.06 -2.69
N PHE A 82 -6.43 2.68 -1.41
CA PHE A 82 -6.74 1.34 -0.92
C PHE A 82 -8.00 1.35 -0.06
N TYR A 83 -8.94 0.46 -0.35
CA TYR A 83 -10.28 0.48 0.24
C TYR A 83 -10.68 -0.83 0.90
N ASN A 84 -11.62 -0.73 1.84
CA ASN A 84 -12.49 -1.81 2.29
C ASN A 84 -13.94 -1.48 1.88
N GLY A 85 -14.39 -1.99 0.74
CA GLY A 85 -15.70 -1.63 0.18
C GLY A 85 -15.67 -0.18 -0.29
N GLN A 86 -16.50 0.68 0.32
CA GLN A 86 -16.51 2.12 0.03
C GLN A 86 -15.60 2.94 0.96
N LYS A 87 -15.05 2.34 2.02
CA LYS A 87 -14.21 3.05 3.00
C LYS A 87 -12.76 3.12 2.51
N LEU A 88 -12.25 4.33 2.31
CA LEU A 88 -10.81 4.57 2.09
C LEU A 88 -10.04 4.22 3.37
N LEU A 89 -9.01 3.39 3.24
CA LEU A 89 -8.14 3.00 4.35
C LEU A 89 -6.89 3.88 4.37
N PHE A 90 -6.17 3.92 3.25
CA PHE A 90 -4.96 4.72 3.06
C PHE A 90 -4.69 4.92 1.57
N ALA A 91 -3.78 5.84 1.25
CA ALA A 91 -3.25 6.02 -0.09
C ALA A 91 -1.72 5.92 -0.07
N LEU A 92 -1.15 5.38 -1.14
CA LEU A 92 0.28 5.42 -1.42
C LEU A 92 0.51 6.36 -2.59
N GLN A 93 1.52 7.21 -2.47
CA GLN A 93 1.95 8.11 -3.51
C GLN A 93 3.42 7.87 -3.81
N HIS A 94 3.76 7.74 -5.09
CA HIS A 94 5.15 7.72 -5.52
C HIS A 94 5.66 9.17 -5.65
N PRO A 95 6.75 9.55 -4.98
CA PRO A 95 7.13 10.96 -4.80
C PRO A 95 7.63 11.64 -6.07
N THR A 96 8.16 10.88 -7.04
CA THR A 96 8.91 11.44 -8.17
C THR A 96 8.47 10.90 -9.54
N ALA A 97 7.53 9.96 -9.59
CA ALA A 97 7.18 9.24 -10.81
C ALA A 97 5.79 8.62 -10.72
N ALA A 98 5.23 8.20 -11.85
CA ALA A 98 4.06 7.34 -11.89
C ALA A 98 4.42 5.91 -11.46
N PHE A 99 3.44 5.18 -10.94
CA PHE A 99 3.57 3.74 -10.73
C PHE A 99 3.72 2.99 -12.06
N SER A 100 4.36 1.82 -12.01
CA SER A 100 4.59 1.00 -13.19
C SER A 100 3.25 0.50 -13.79
N PRO A 101 3.17 0.27 -15.11
CA PRO A 101 1.95 -0.24 -15.74
C PRO A 101 1.40 -1.51 -15.09
N ALA A 102 2.30 -2.42 -14.67
CA ALA A 102 1.93 -3.64 -13.95
C ALA A 102 1.20 -3.39 -12.63
N ILE A 103 1.47 -2.28 -11.93
CA ILE A 103 0.73 -1.88 -10.72
C ILE A 103 -0.60 -1.25 -11.10
N LEU A 104 -0.64 -0.42 -12.14
CA LEU A 104 -1.85 0.26 -12.60
C LEU A 104 -2.91 -0.76 -13.11
N GLU A 105 -2.47 -1.82 -13.79
CA GLU A 105 -3.32 -2.93 -14.24
C GLU A 105 -3.96 -3.72 -13.09
N MET A 106 -3.49 -3.53 -11.84
CA MET A 106 -4.07 -4.17 -10.66
C MET A 106 -5.29 -3.42 -10.10
N GLU A 107 -5.70 -2.32 -10.73
CA GLU A 107 -6.90 -1.56 -10.38
C GLU A 107 -8.15 -2.45 -10.27
N GLY A 108 -9.02 -2.10 -9.32
CA GLY A 108 -10.27 -2.81 -9.05
C GLY A 108 -10.16 -3.79 -7.89
N ASN A 109 -10.94 -4.87 -7.96
CA ASN A 109 -11.03 -5.85 -6.88
C ASN A 109 -9.71 -6.63 -6.73
N LEU A 110 -9.27 -6.78 -5.48
CA LEU A 110 -8.06 -7.47 -5.07
C LEU A 110 -8.35 -8.80 -4.39
N LEU A 111 -9.59 -9.10 -4.00
CA LEU A 111 -9.99 -10.39 -3.41
C LEU A 111 -10.56 -11.35 -4.45
#